data_AF-A0A316WA42-F1
#
_entry.id   AF-A0A316WA42-F1
#
_cell.length_a   1.000
_cell.length_b   1.000
_cell.length_c   1.000
_cell.angle_alpha   90.00
_cell.angle_beta   90.00
_cell.angle_gamma   90.00
#
_symmetry.space_group_name_H-M   'P 1'
#
loop_
_entity.id
_entity.type
_entity.pdbx_description
1 polymer ?
#
loop_
_entity_poly.entity_id
_entity_poly.type
_entity_poly.pdbx_seq_one_letter_code
_entity_poly.pdbx_strand_id
1 'polypeptide(L)'
;RAMLSASSTGYSSTGDVQNGLQQVIDITNDAAEKFVKNAGVLSWGVYIYAGTFQLVMYALVGIAIAAIVLAKVMTWILLATAPIFILLMLFAFTARYTIGWINAIILFFVVQIIIYAFLAFYLSLITGVLNALAAKASTVTVVWGDILPVELMGV
;
A
#
# COMPACT_ATOMS: atom_id res chain seq x y z
N ARG A 1 -26.83 13.50 -15.68
CA ARG A 1 -25.43 13.11 -16.03
C ARG A 1 -24.73 12.69 -14.74
N ALA A 2 -25.07 11.49 -14.26
CA ALA A 2 -24.46 10.86 -13.09
C ALA A 2 -23.82 9.58 -13.61
N MET A 3 -22.65 9.72 -14.21
CA MET A 3 -21.88 8.61 -14.73
C MET A 3 -20.43 8.91 -14.40
N LEU A 4 -19.93 8.17 -13.42
CA LEU A 4 -18.52 7.84 -13.27
C LEU A 4 -17.55 9.01 -13.03
N SER A 5 -17.67 9.66 -11.87
CA SER A 5 -16.43 9.97 -11.16
C SER A 5 -16.03 8.66 -10.48
N ALA A 6 -15.43 7.76 -11.26
CA ALA A 6 -14.37 6.96 -10.68
C ALA A 6 -13.37 8.02 -10.21
N SER A 7 -13.29 8.23 -8.91
CA SER A 7 -12.11 8.84 -8.30
C SER A 7 -10.96 7.89 -8.62
N SER A 8 -10.46 7.97 -9.85
CA SER A 8 -9.19 7.41 -10.24
C SER A 8 -8.18 8.25 -9.49
N THR A 9 -7.95 7.90 -8.22
CA THR A 9 -6.70 8.25 -7.56
C THR A 9 -5.64 7.48 -8.32
N GLY A 10 -5.26 8.01 -9.48
CA GLY A 10 -4.32 7.41 -10.39
C GLY A 10 -2.95 7.56 -9.76
N TYR A 11 -2.55 6.57 -8.97
CA TYR A 11 -1.18 6.49 -8.47
C TYR A 11 -0.27 6.15 -9.66
N SER A 12 0.17 7.20 -10.36
CA SER A 12 0.83 7.09 -11.66
C SER A 12 2.35 7.01 -11.56
N SER A 13 2.89 7.35 -10.39
CA SER A 13 4.30 7.37 -10.10
C SER A 13 4.62 6.72 -8.76
N THR A 14 5.87 6.32 -8.56
CA THR A 14 6.37 5.81 -7.28
C THR A 14 6.17 6.82 -6.15
N GLY A 15 6.26 8.12 -6.44
CA GLY A 15 5.99 9.19 -5.49
C GLY A 15 4.52 9.23 -5.09
N ASP A 16 3.60 9.05 -6.04
CA ASP A 16 2.16 9.02 -5.76
C ASP A 16 1.78 7.84 -4.88
N VAL A 17 2.35 6.65 -5.12
CA VAL A 17 2.08 5.46 -4.28
C VAL A 17 2.58 5.67 -2.85
N GLN A 18 3.75 6.29 -2.67
CA GLN A 18 4.28 6.60 -1.34
C GLN A 18 3.41 7.63 -0.60
N ASN A 19 3.03 8.72 -1.29
CA ASN A 19 2.12 9.72 -0.75
C ASN A 19 0.74 9.11 -0.46
N GLY A 20 0.27 8.19 -1.30
CA GLY A 20 -0.98 7.48 -1.11
C GLY A 20 -0.97 6.56 0.11
N LEU A 21 0.14 5.86 0.38
CA LEU A 21 0.28 5.05 1.59
C LEU A 21 0.22 5.92 2.85
N GLN A 22 0.77 7.14 2.79
CA GLN A 22 0.71 8.09 3.90
C GLN A 22 -0.69 8.70 4.06
N GLN A 23 -1.33 9.08 2.94
CA GLN A 23 -2.69 9.57 2.92
C GLN A 23 -3.67 8.55 3.50
N VAL A 24 -3.46 7.27 3.22
CA VAL A 24 -4.25 6.17 3.77
C VAL A 24 -4.13 6.09 5.30
N ILE A 25 -2.94 6.33 5.86
CA ILE A 25 -2.75 6.44 7.32
C ILE A 25 -3.52 7.65 7.87
N ASP A 26 -3.43 8.80 7.20
CA ASP A 26 -4.09 10.03 7.66
C ASP A 26 -5.62 9.91 7.62
N ILE A 27 -6.18 9.30 6.57
CA ILE A 27 -7.61 9.03 6.45
C ILE A 27 -8.06 8.03 7.51
N THR A 28 -7.26 7.00 7.80
CA THR A 28 -7.56 6.01 8.84
C THR A 28 -7.63 6.67 10.22
N ASN A 29 -6.68 7.56 10.52
CA ASN A 29 -6.66 8.33 11.76
C ASN A 29 -7.88 9.25 11.90
N ASP A 30 -8.23 9.99 10.84
CA ASP A 30 -9.42 10.86 10.81
C ASP A 30 -10.72 10.05 10.98
N ALA A 31 -10.82 8.88 10.32
CA ALA A 31 -11.96 7.98 10.44
C ALA A 31 -12.09 7.43 11.88
N ALA A 32 -10.98 6.99 12.49
CA ALA A 32 -10.98 6.50 13.86
C ALA A 32 -11.38 7.58 14.87
N GLU A 33 -10.91 8.82 14.69
CA GLU A 33 -11.31 9.96 15.53
C GLU A 33 -12.82 10.24 15.40
N LYS A 34 -13.38 10.13 14.19
CA LYS A 34 -14.83 10.27 13.96
C LYS A 34 -15.64 9.15 14.59
N PHE A 35 -15.17 7.89 14.52
CA PHE A 35 -15.82 6.78 15.21
C PHE A 35 -15.80 6.95 16.73
N VAL A 36 -14.69 7.45 17.29
CA VAL A 36 -14.54 7.73 18.72
C VAL A 36 -15.40 8.92 19.18
N LYS A 37 -15.52 9.98 18.37
CA LYS A 37 -16.36 11.14 18.70
C LYS A 37 -17.86 10.87 18.58
N ASN A 38 -18.27 9.99 17.65
CA ASN A 38 -19.67 9.56 17.52
C ASN A 38 -20.04 8.38 18.44
N ALA A 39 -19.06 7.70 19.04
CA ALA A 39 -19.29 6.70 20.07
C ALA A 39 -19.58 7.41 21.40
N GLY A 40 -20.83 7.36 21.88
CA GLY A 40 -21.14 7.74 23.25
C GLY A 40 -20.28 6.96 24.25
N VAL A 41 -20.02 7.54 25.42
CA VAL A 41 -19.11 7.06 26.49
C VAL A 41 -19.39 5.61 26.97
N LEU A 42 -20.56 5.04 26.63
CA LEU A 42 -20.98 3.68 27.00
C LEU A 42 -20.83 2.64 25.87
N SER A 43 -20.36 3.01 24.69
CA SER A 43 -20.24 2.12 23.53
C SER A 43 -18.85 1.48 23.42
N TRP A 44 -18.48 0.62 24.38
CA TRP A 44 -17.20 -0.13 24.36
C TRP A 44 -16.91 -0.83 23.02
N GLY A 45 -17.96 -1.18 22.26
CA GLY A 45 -17.85 -1.96 21.04
C GLY A 45 -17.23 -1.16 19.90
N VAL A 46 -17.54 0.14 19.84
CA VAL A 46 -17.02 1.04 18.81
C VAL A 46 -15.55 1.37 19.07
N TYR A 47 -15.13 1.46 20.34
CA TYR A 47 -13.72 1.66 20.69
C TYR A 47 -12.84 0.46 20.32
N ILE A 48 -13.32 -0.76 20.58
CA ILE A 48 -12.60 -1.99 20.20
C ILE A 48 -12.52 -2.09 18.67
N TYR A 49 -13.62 -1.81 17.97
CA TYR A 49 -13.68 -1.82 16.51
C TYR A 49 -12.73 -0.81 15.86
N ALA A 50 -12.72 0.45 16.35
CA ALA A 50 -11.80 1.47 15.84
C ALA A 50 -10.32 1.07 16.08
N GLY A 51 -10.03 0.48 17.25
CA GLY A 51 -8.69 -0.03 17.57
C GLY A 51 -8.23 -1.16 16.66
N THR A 52 -9.08 -2.17 16.42
CA THR A 52 -8.73 -3.30 15.55
C THR A 52 -8.58 -2.89 14.09
N PHE A 53 -9.47 -2.04 13.59
CA PHE A 53 -9.39 -1.49 12.24
C PHE A 53 -8.08 -0.73 12.02
N GLN A 54 -7.72 0.17 12.94
CA GLN A 54 -6.49 0.95 12.85
C GLN A 54 -5.23 0.08 12.97
N LEU A 55 -5.24 -0.95 13.82
CA LEU A 55 -4.12 -1.89 13.95
C LEU A 55 -3.87 -2.68 12.66
N VAL A 56 -4.93 -3.24 12.06
CA VAL A 56 -4.83 -3.98 10.79
C VAL A 56 -4.31 -3.06 9.69
N MET A 57 -4.79 -1.82 9.64
CA MET A 57 -4.39 -0.87 8.63
C MET A 57 -2.91 -0.48 8.72
N TYR A 58 -2.41 -0.23 9.94
CA TYR A 58 -0.98 0.01 10.15
C TYR A 58 -0.11 -1.20 9.82
N ALA A 59 -0.56 -2.42 10.14
CA ALA A 59 0.17 -3.63 9.81
C ALA A 59 0.31 -3.80 8.28
N LEU A 60 -0.78 -3.57 7.54
CA LEU A 60 -0.78 -3.66 6.07
C LEU A 60 0.12 -2.60 5.42
N VAL A 61 0.00 -1.33 5.82
CA VAL A 61 0.85 -0.24 5.28
C VAL A 61 2.30 -0.44 5.69
N GLY A 62 2.57 -0.91 6.91
CA GLY A 62 3.91 -1.19 7.41
C GLY A 62 4.63 -2.27 6.58
N ILE A 63 3.94 -3.37 6.25
CA ILE A 63 4.49 -4.42 5.39
C ILE A 63 4.79 -3.88 3.98
N ALA A 64 3.90 -3.04 3.42
CA ALA A 64 4.11 -2.44 2.11
C ALA A 64 5.36 -1.54 2.06
N ILE A 65 5.54 -0.67 3.06
CA ILE A 65 6.70 0.20 3.17
C ILE A 65 7.99 -0.64 3.35
N ALA A 66 7.95 -1.67 4.21
CA ALA A 66 9.09 -2.56 4.41
C ALA A 66 9.51 -3.28 3.12
N ALA A 67 8.54 -3.80 2.36
CA ALA A 67 8.80 -4.45 1.07
C ALA A 67 9.42 -3.48 0.04
N ILE A 68 8.90 -2.26 -0.05
CA ILE A 68 9.44 -1.20 -0.93
C ILE A 68 10.90 -0.91 -0.58
N VAL A 69 11.21 -0.70 0.70
CA VAL A 69 12.56 -0.35 1.15
C VAL A 69 13.53 -1.49 0.88
N LEU A 70 13.17 -2.73 1.22
CA LEU A 70 14.02 -3.90 1.02
C LEU A 70 14.38 -4.06 -0.45
N ALA A 71 13.39 -3.90 -1.32
CA ALA A 71 13.58 -4.16 -2.73
C ALA A 71 14.32 -3.01 -3.46
N LYS A 72 14.18 -1.78 -2.96
CA LYS A 72 15.04 -0.65 -3.34
C LYS A 72 16.49 -0.90 -2.92
N VAL A 73 16.74 -1.31 -1.67
CA VAL A 73 18.10 -1.58 -1.17
C VAL A 73 18.80 -2.69 -1.98
N MET A 74 18.10 -3.77 -2.30
CA MET A 74 18.66 -4.85 -3.12
C MET A 74 19.07 -4.35 -4.52
N THR A 75 18.22 -3.52 -5.15
CA THR A 75 18.55 -2.93 -6.45
C THR A 75 19.81 -2.06 -6.38
N TRP A 76 19.98 -1.30 -5.30
CA TRP A 76 21.17 -0.47 -5.08
C TRP A 76 22.44 -1.31 -4.88
N ILE A 77 22.34 -2.43 -4.17
CA ILE A 77 23.46 -3.36 -3.98
C ILE A 77 23.85 -4.01 -5.32
N LEU A 78 22.89 -4.45 -6.12
CA LEU A 78 23.15 -4.98 -7.46
C LEU A 78 23.80 -3.93 -8.38
N LEU A 79 23.41 -2.67 -8.26
CA LEU A 79 23.99 -1.60 -9.06
C LEU A 79 25.39 -1.18 -8.57
N ALA A 80 25.65 -1.23 -7.26
CA ALA A 80 26.97 -0.99 -6.69
C ALA A 80 28.00 -2.04 -7.14
N THR A 81 27.56 -3.26 -7.46
CA THR A 81 28.41 -4.33 -8.00
C THR A 81 28.63 -4.23 -9.51
N ALA A 82 27.98 -3.28 -10.22
CA ALA A 82 28.14 -3.06 -11.66
C ALA A 82 29.59 -2.95 -12.17
N PRO A 83 30.50 -2.13 -11.59
CA PRO A 83 31.85 -1.99 -12.11
C PRO A 83 32.61 -3.31 -12.16
N ILE A 84 32.38 -4.19 -11.18
CA ILE A 84 33.01 -5.52 -11.11
C ILE A 84 32.52 -6.37 -12.30
N PHE A 85 31.21 -6.40 -12.56
CA PHE A 85 30.65 -7.16 -13.68
C PHE A 85 31.01 -6.60 -15.06
N ILE A 86 31.22 -5.28 -15.16
CA ILE A 86 31.71 -4.64 -16.38
C ILE A 86 33.16 -5.06 -16.67
N LEU A 87 34.04 -5.12 -15.65
CA LEU A 87 35.39 -5.67 -15.82
C LEU A 87 35.36 -7.15 -16.25
N LEU A 88 34.48 -7.96 -15.67
CA LEU A 88 34.33 -9.37 -16.03
C LEU A 88 33.79 -9.58 -17.47
N MET A 89 33.11 -8.59 -18.05
CA MET A 89 32.63 -8.65 -19.44
C MET A 89 33.78 -8.56 -20.46
N LEU A 90 34.92 -7.97 -20.08
CA LEU A 90 36.09 -7.83 -20.95
C LEU A 90 36.76 -9.20 -21.25
N PHE A 91 36.50 -10.21 -20.42
CA PHE A 91 36.99 -11.57 -20.63
C PHE A 91 35.86 -12.51 -21.05
N ALA A 92 35.99 -13.13 -22.24
CA ALA A 92 34.96 -14.00 -22.81
C ALA A 92 34.55 -15.19 -21.89
N PHE A 93 35.48 -15.67 -21.05
CA PHE A 93 35.21 -16.75 -20.10
C PHE A 93 34.31 -16.33 -18.94
N THR A 94 34.43 -15.09 -18.45
CA THR A 94 33.65 -14.57 -17.31
C THR A 94 32.41 -13.79 -17.73
N ALA A 95 32.22 -13.51 -19.02
CA ALA A 95 31.05 -12.83 -19.56
C ALA A 95 29.71 -13.51 -19.19
N ARG A 96 29.72 -14.85 -18.96
CA ARG A 96 28.53 -15.57 -18.49
C ARG A 96 28.00 -15.08 -17.14
N TYR A 97 28.88 -14.63 -16.24
CA TYR A 97 28.49 -14.08 -14.94
C TYR A 97 27.86 -12.68 -15.08
N THR A 98 28.36 -11.86 -16.01
CA THR A 98 27.79 -10.56 -16.33
C THR A 98 26.37 -10.69 -16.89
N ILE A 99 26.10 -11.70 -17.74
CA ILE A 99 24.74 -11.98 -18.23
C ILE A 99 23.81 -12.37 -17.08
N GLY A 100 24.28 -13.18 -16.13
CA GLY A 100 23.52 -13.54 -14.93
C GLY A 100 23.18 -12.32 -14.07
N TRP A 101 24.13 -11.39 -13.90
CA TRP A 101 23.90 -10.13 -13.19
C TRP A 101 22.88 -9.23 -13.89
N ILE A 102 22.94 -9.08 -15.22
CA ILE A 102 21.94 -8.34 -16.01
C ILE A 102 20.55 -8.96 -15.84
N ASN A 103 20.44 -10.29 -15.90
CA ASN A 103 19.17 -10.97 -15.69
C ASN A 103 18.62 -10.71 -14.28
N ALA A 104 19.47 -10.74 -13.26
CA ALA A 104 19.08 -10.42 -11.90
C ALA A 104 18.57 -8.97 -11.79
N ILE A 105 19.25 -7.99 -12.41
CA ILE A 105 18.78 -6.60 -12.45
C ILE A 105 17.39 -6.51 -13.07
N ILE A 106 17.19 -7.10 -14.25
CA ILE A 106 15.91 -7.06 -14.95
C ILE A 106 14.81 -7.69 -14.08
N LEU A 107 15.07 -8.86 -13.49
CA LEU A 107 14.11 -9.55 -12.63
C LEU A 107 13.73 -8.68 -11.42
N PHE A 108 14.70 -8.11 -10.71
CA PHE A 108 14.41 -7.24 -9.57
C PHE A 108 13.62 -5.99 -9.97
N PHE A 109 13.92 -5.37 -11.12
CA PHE A 109 13.17 -4.24 -11.65
C PHE A 109 11.73 -4.60 -12.03
N VAL A 110 11.52 -5.73 -12.71
CA VAL A 110 10.17 -6.22 -13.06
C VAL A 110 9.36 -6.49 -11.80
N VAL A 111 9.97 -7.16 -10.82
CA VAL A 111 9.33 -7.38 -9.51
C VAL A 111 8.98 -6.05 -8.82
N GLN A 112 9.85 -5.03 -8.88
CA GLN A 112 9.51 -3.69 -8.36
C GLN A 112 8.26 -3.14 -9.02
N ILE A 113 8.23 -3.13 -10.35
CA ILE A 113 7.12 -2.56 -11.12
C ILE A 113 5.81 -3.26 -10.76
N ILE A 114 5.81 -4.58 -10.64
CA ILE A 114 4.62 -5.36 -10.26
C ILE A 114 4.16 -5.01 -8.84
N ILE A 115 5.09 -4.91 -7.88
CA ILE A 115 4.74 -4.54 -6.49
C ILE A 115 4.13 -3.14 -6.44
N TYR A 116 4.74 -2.15 -7.10
CA TYR A 116 4.20 -0.79 -7.13
C TYR A 116 2.86 -0.71 -7.85
N ALA A 117 2.67 -1.45 -8.95
CA ALA A 117 1.39 -1.50 -9.66
C ALA A 117 0.29 -2.14 -8.80
N PHE A 118 0.61 -3.22 -8.08
CA PHE A 118 -0.31 -3.85 -7.14
C PHE A 118 -0.66 -2.90 -5.97
N LEU A 119 0.33 -2.21 -5.41
CA LEU A 119 0.08 -1.22 -4.35
C LEU A 119 -0.76 -0.04 -4.84
N ALA A 120 -0.48 0.49 -6.03
CA ALA A 120 -1.31 1.52 -6.66
C ALA A 120 -2.78 1.07 -6.78
N PHE A 121 -3.00 -0.15 -7.26
CA PHE A 121 -4.33 -0.74 -7.36
C PHE A 121 -4.99 -0.90 -5.98
N TYR A 122 -4.28 -1.45 -5.01
CA TYR A 122 -4.75 -1.61 -3.64
C TYR A 122 -5.13 -0.28 -2.98
N LEU A 123 -4.27 0.74 -3.09
CA LEU A 123 -4.55 2.08 -2.57
C LEU A 123 -5.81 2.68 -3.21
N SER A 124 -6.02 2.45 -4.50
CA SER A 124 -7.22 2.93 -5.21
C SER A 124 -8.49 2.29 -4.65
N LEU A 125 -8.45 0.99 -4.33
CA LEU A 125 -9.58 0.29 -3.71
C LEU A 125 -9.85 0.80 -2.30
N ILE A 126 -8.82 0.83 -1.45
CA ILE A 126 -9.01 1.17 -0.04
C ILE A 126 -9.41 2.63 0.14
N THR A 127 -8.86 3.55 -0.65
CA THR A 127 -9.29 4.95 -0.61
C THR A 127 -10.75 5.10 -1.01
N GLY A 128 -11.24 4.29 -1.96
CA GLY A 128 -12.67 4.21 -2.29
C GLY A 128 -13.53 3.73 -1.12
N VAL A 129 -13.11 2.65 -0.45
CA VAL A 129 -13.81 2.08 0.72
C VAL A 129 -13.78 3.04 1.92
N LEU A 130 -12.64 3.64 2.23
CA LEU A 130 -12.45 4.59 3.33
C LEU A 130 -13.32 5.84 3.15
N ASN A 131 -13.43 6.37 1.93
CA ASN A 131 -14.31 7.50 1.65
C ASN A 131 -15.80 7.12 1.81
N ALA A 132 -16.18 5.91 1.41
CA ALA A 132 -17.54 5.40 1.62
C ALA A 132 -17.86 5.18 3.11
N LEU A 133 -16.90 4.68 3.88
CA LEU A 133 -16.98 4.54 5.34
C LEU A 133 -17.08 5.90 6.04
N ALA A 134 -16.24 6.87 5.69
CA ALA A 134 -16.28 8.22 6.25
C ALA A 134 -17.61 8.93 5.98
N ALA A 135 -18.20 8.72 4.80
CA ALA A 135 -19.53 9.22 4.46
C ALA A 135 -20.65 8.58 5.30
N LYS A 136 -20.51 7.32 5.70
CA LYS A 136 -21.46 6.59 6.55
C LYS A 136 -21.29 6.91 8.05
N ALA A 137 -20.06 7.13 8.50
CA ALA A 137 -19.72 7.48 9.88
C ALA A 137 -20.34 8.81 10.35
N SER A 138 -20.78 9.68 9.43
CA SER A 138 -21.42 10.96 9.73
C SER A 138 -22.95 10.85 9.97
N THR A 139 -23.57 9.69 9.75
CA THR A 139 -25.05 9.58 9.72
C THR A 139 -25.63 8.48 10.60
N VAL A 140 -24.85 7.49 11.06
CA VAL A 140 -25.42 6.31 11.74
C VAL A 140 -24.67 5.99 13.02
N THR A 141 -25.42 5.90 14.12
CA THR A 141 -25.03 5.17 15.34
C THR A 141 -24.68 3.75 14.91
N VAL A 142 -23.39 3.48 14.76
CA VAL A 142 -22.86 2.29 14.11
C VAL A 142 -23.37 1.03 14.83
N VAL A 143 -24.40 0.38 14.27
CA VAL A 143 -24.87 -0.94 14.69
C VAL A 143 -24.07 -1.97 13.90
N TRP A 144 -23.67 -3.05 14.57
CA TRP A 144 -22.86 -4.15 14.04
C TRP A 144 -23.29 -4.70 12.66
N GLY A 145 -24.56 -4.51 12.26
CA GLY A 145 -25.09 -4.93 10.96
C GLY A 145 -24.57 -4.15 9.74
N ASP A 146 -24.18 -2.88 9.90
CA ASP A 146 -23.78 -2.01 8.78
C ASP A 146 -22.28 -2.09 8.44
N ILE A 147 -21.49 -2.72 9.30
CA ILE A 147 -20.02 -2.80 9.21
C ILE A 147 -19.53 -4.14 8.61
N LEU A 148 -20.39 -5.16 8.67
CA LEU A 148 -20.14 -6.49 8.11
C LEU A 148 -19.74 -6.50 6.62
N PRO A 149 -20.27 -5.62 5.74
CA PRO A 149 -19.90 -5.66 4.32
C PRO A 149 -18.45 -5.26 4.04
N VAL A 150 -17.81 -4.47 4.91
CA VAL A 150 -16.43 -3.99 4.70
C VAL A 150 -15.39 -5.03 5.09
N GLU A 151 -15.63 -5.77 6.16
CA GLU A 151 -14.74 -6.84 6.63
C GLU A 151 -14.77 -8.07 5.68
N LEU A 152 -15.92 -8.35 5.06
CA LEU A 152 -16.09 -9.47 4.12
C LEU A 152 -15.61 -9.19 2.68
N MET A 153 -15.35 -7.93 2.32
CA MET A 153 -14.81 -7.56 1.01
C MET A 153 -13.27 -7.47 1.02
N GLY A 154 -12.64 -7.70 2.18
CA GLY A 154 -11.20 -7.64 2.41
C GLY A 154 -10.51 -8.99 2.67
N VAL A 155 -11.25 -10.11 2.60
CA VAL A 155 -10.74 -11.50 2.66
C VAL A 155 -11.25 -12.24 1.44
#